data_AF-A0AAX4FQT4-F1
#
_entry.id   AF-A0AAX4FQT4-F1
#
_cell.length_a   1.000
_cell.length_b   1.000
_cell.length_c   1.000
_cell.angle_alpha   90.00
_cell.angle_beta   90.00
_cell.angle_gamma   90.00
#
_symmetry.space_group_name_H-M   'P 1'
#
loop_
_entity.id
_entity.type
_entity.pdbx_description
1 polymer ?
#
loop_
_entity_poly.entity_id
_entity_poly.type
_entity_poly.pdbx_seq_one_letter_code
_entity_poly.pdbx_strand_id
1 'polypeptide(L)'
;MPDMPFNHRSMPLDGGYAGSLDQAIANLAVGRTNGYLEGLDEGLAEGHRRGYEAGRLKGWTDAVNEANPRIEGLMAQKTQLEERVREQQELIEQLERKVAALAEENRRLAAANGRTASTDANMQQLVASLKAANAQLMEQVKELDTQLQDQTRELDGVMAQYGKSIVFINAVRTTLEHLTSERSPQAQYVRELFAESYGEQVSEALREGYIKAPLENDSAFAKQLPRTHQFLNDLLSKVAAPPAEPEQDESPSP
;
A
#
# COMPACT_ATOMS: atom_id res chain seq x y z
N MET A 1 -61.44 -76.68 -68.33
CA MET A 1 -61.96 -77.66 -69.31
C MET A 1 -61.02 -78.86 -69.29
N PRO A 2 -61.47 -80.12 -69.45
CA PRO A 2 -62.84 -80.60 -69.55
C PRO A 2 -63.14 -81.89 -68.74
N ASP A 3 -64.45 -82.15 -68.63
CA ASP A 3 -65.14 -83.44 -68.80
C ASP A 3 -64.80 -84.67 -67.95
N MET A 4 -65.87 -85.10 -67.24
CA MET A 4 -66.13 -86.47 -66.81
C MET A 4 -66.08 -87.46 -67.99
N PRO A 5 -66.07 -88.77 -67.70
CA PRO A 5 -67.35 -89.45 -67.89
C PRO A 5 -67.72 -90.39 -66.74
N PHE A 6 -69.00 -90.30 -66.39
CA PHE A 6 -69.78 -91.36 -65.79
C PHE A 6 -69.65 -92.65 -66.60
N ASN A 7 -69.45 -93.79 -65.93
CA ASN A 7 -69.85 -95.07 -66.49
C ASN A 7 -70.78 -95.78 -65.51
N HIS A 8 -72.06 -95.78 -65.90
CA HIS A 8 -73.13 -96.51 -65.25
C HIS A 8 -72.99 -98.01 -65.56
N ARG A 9 -72.87 -98.82 -64.51
CA ARG A 9 -73.37 -100.19 -64.51
C ARG A 9 -74.42 -100.32 -63.40
N SER A 10 -75.66 -99.99 -63.76
CA SER A 10 -76.86 -100.73 -63.34
C SER A 10 -76.66 -102.21 -63.74
N MET A 11 -77.01 -103.26 -63.00
CA MET A 11 -78.00 -103.52 -61.95
C MET A 11 -77.76 -105.01 -61.53
N PRO A 12 -78.24 -105.52 -60.38
CA PRO A 12 -79.67 -105.62 -60.14
C PRO A 12 -80.13 -105.11 -58.77
N LEU A 13 -81.34 -104.57 -58.81
CA LEU A 13 -82.27 -104.56 -57.69
C LEU A 13 -82.51 -106.02 -57.26
N ASP A 14 -81.96 -106.38 -56.11
CA ASP A 14 -82.40 -107.50 -55.28
C ASP A 14 -82.57 -106.86 -53.88
N GLY A 15 -83.77 -106.53 -53.43
CA GLY A 15 -84.81 -107.51 -53.23
C GLY A 15 -84.65 -108.22 -51.87
N GLY A 16 -84.28 -107.54 -50.78
CA GLY A 16 -84.28 -108.23 -49.49
C GLY A 16 -83.92 -107.41 -48.26
N TYR A 17 -84.93 -107.20 -47.41
CA TYR A 17 -84.81 -107.14 -45.95
C TYR A 17 -84.11 -105.94 -45.30
N ALA A 18 -84.93 -104.90 -45.09
CA ALA A 18 -84.99 -104.25 -43.80
C ALA A 18 -85.05 -105.32 -42.67
N GLY A 19 -84.07 -105.34 -41.77
CA GLY A 19 -84.16 -106.04 -40.48
C GLY A 19 -83.47 -107.40 -40.33
N SER A 20 -82.34 -107.69 -41.00
CA SER A 20 -81.52 -108.85 -40.62
C SER A 20 -80.61 -108.54 -39.43
N LEU A 21 -80.53 -109.48 -38.48
CA LEU A 21 -79.71 -109.40 -37.27
C LEU A 21 -78.23 -109.13 -37.60
N ASP A 22 -77.74 -109.68 -38.71
CA ASP A 22 -76.33 -109.58 -39.13
C ASP A 22 -75.93 -108.15 -39.57
N GLN A 23 -76.82 -107.41 -40.25
CA GLN A 23 -76.56 -106.01 -40.63
C GLN A 23 -76.52 -105.10 -39.38
N ALA A 24 -77.39 -105.37 -38.41
CA ALA A 24 -77.40 -104.65 -37.13
C ALA A 24 -76.14 -104.96 -36.30
N ILE A 25 -75.69 -106.22 -36.29
CA ILE A 25 -74.43 -106.64 -35.63
C ILE A 25 -73.22 -105.96 -36.30
N ALA A 26 -73.17 -105.89 -37.63
CA ALA A 26 -72.10 -105.22 -38.36
C ALA A 26 -72.07 -103.71 -38.11
N ASN A 27 -73.22 -103.03 -38.17
CA ASN A 27 -73.31 -101.60 -37.87
C ASN A 27 -73.00 -101.29 -36.39
N LEU A 28 -73.38 -102.17 -35.46
CA LEU A 28 -73.04 -102.05 -34.05
C LEU A 28 -71.52 -102.23 -33.82
N ALA A 29 -70.89 -103.18 -34.51
CA ALA A 29 -69.45 -103.41 -34.43
C ALA A 29 -68.67 -102.21 -34.98
N VAL A 30 -69.06 -101.70 -36.16
CA VAL A 30 -68.47 -100.50 -36.78
C VAL A 30 -68.71 -99.25 -35.93
N GLY A 31 -69.91 -99.08 -35.37
CA GLY A 31 -70.21 -97.99 -34.46
C GLY A 31 -69.40 -98.04 -33.16
N ARG A 32 -69.17 -99.24 -32.61
CA ARG A 32 -68.30 -99.44 -31.43
C ARG A 32 -66.83 -99.17 -31.73
N THR A 33 -66.30 -99.64 -32.85
CA THR A 33 -64.90 -99.38 -33.23
C THR A 33 -64.68 -97.91 -33.54
N ASN A 34 -65.60 -97.28 -34.28
CA ASN A 34 -65.48 -95.87 -34.63
C ASN A 34 -65.63 -94.98 -33.40
N GLY A 35 -66.62 -95.21 -32.54
CA GLY A 35 -66.77 -94.45 -31.30
C GLY A 35 -65.61 -94.65 -30.32
N TYR A 36 -64.97 -95.83 -30.31
CA TYR A 36 -63.76 -96.05 -29.51
C TYR A 36 -62.55 -95.30 -30.06
N LEU A 37 -62.33 -95.33 -31.38
CA LEU A 37 -61.22 -94.62 -32.04
C LEU A 37 -61.39 -93.10 -31.95
N GLU A 38 -62.61 -92.61 -32.18
CA GLU A 38 -62.97 -91.19 -32.08
C GLU A 38 -62.81 -90.71 -30.63
N GLY A 39 -63.34 -91.42 -29.64
CA GLY A 39 -63.15 -91.05 -28.24
C GLY A 39 -61.69 -91.09 -27.77
N LEU A 40 -60.86 -91.99 -28.33
CA LEU A 40 -59.43 -92.04 -28.05
C LEU A 40 -58.69 -90.86 -28.67
N ASP A 41 -58.95 -90.53 -29.93
CA ASP A 41 -58.30 -89.43 -30.65
C ASP A 41 -58.74 -88.07 -30.09
N GLU A 42 -60.03 -87.89 -29.83
CA GLU A 42 -60.58 -86.70 -29.16
C GLU A 42 -60.02 -86.55 -27.74
N GLY A 43 -59.96 -87.64 -26.96
CA GLY A 43 -59.40 -87.63 -25.62
C GLY A 43 -57.91 -87.26 -25.60
N LEU A 44 -57.13 -87.79 -26.55
CA LEU A 44 -55.71 -87.47 -26.69
C LEU A 44 -55.50 -86.02 -27.14
N ALA A 45 -56.23 -85.56 -28.16
CA ALA A 45 -56.15 -84.21 -28.70
C ALA A 45 -56.57 -83.17 -27.65
N GLU A 46 -57.65 -83.44 -26.91
CA GLU A 46 -58.12 -82.57 -25.84
C GLU A 46 -57.19 -82.59 -24.62
N GLY A 47 -56.68 -83.75 -24.22
CA GLY A 47 -55.68 -83.87 -23.15
C GLY A 47 -54.39 -83.10 -23.48
N HIS A 48 -53.87 -83.25 -24.70
CA HIS A 48 -52.68 -82.54 -25.15
C HIS A 48 -52.91 -81.02 -25.21
N ARG A 49 -54.05 -80.58 -25.77
CA ARG A 49 -54.43 -79.16 -25.84
C ARG A 49 -54.53 -78.54 -24.44
N ARG A 50 -55.30 -79.17 -23.54
CA ARG A 50 -55.49 -78.69 -22.16
C ARG A 50 -54.17 -78.69 -21.38
N GLY A 51 -53.36 -79.75 -21.53
CA GLY A 51 -52.05 -79.84 -20.87
C GLY A 51 -51.07 -78.77 -21.35
N TYR A 52 -51.01 -78.53 -22.66
CA TYR A 52 -50.18 -77.48 -23.26
C TYR A 52 -50.63 -76.08 -22.82
N GLU A 53 -51.93 -75.78 -22.87
CA GLU A 53 -52.48 -74.49 -22.45
C GLU A 53 -52.26 -74.24 -20.96
N ALA A 54 -52.52 -75.24 -20.11
CA ALA A 54 -52.31 -75.15 -18.67
C ALA A 54 -50.82 -74.98 -18.33
N GLY A 55 -49.94 -75.75 -18.95
CA GLY A 55 -48.49 -75.65 -18.76
C GLY A 55 -47.94 -74.29 -19.21
N ARG A 56 -48.36 -73.81 -20.37
CA ARG A 56 -47.99 -72.48 -20.89
C ARG A 56 -48.48 -71.36 -19.98
N LEU A 57 -49.74 -71.40 -19.54
CA LEU A 57 -50.31 -70.39 -18.66
C LEU A 57 -49.59 -70.37 -17.31
N LYS A 58 -49.35 -71.54 -16.73
CA LYS A 58 -48.62 -71.66 -15.46
C LYS A 58 -47.20 -71.11 -15.59
N GLY A 59 -46.42 -71.55 -16.59
CA GLY A 59 -45.05 -71.09 -16.79
C GLY A 59 -44.96 -69.58 -17.04
N TRP A 60 -45.91 -69.01 -17.80
CA TRP A 60 -46.00 -67.57 -18.00
C TRP A 60 -46.32 -66.84 -16.69
N THR A 61 -47.29 -67.35 -15.91
CA THR A 61 -47.70 -66.75 -14.65
C THR A 61 -46.57 -66.79 -13.62
N ASP A 62 -45.87 -67.93 -13.50
CA ASP A 62 -44.74 -68.10 -12.58
C ASP A 62 -43.59 -67.15 -12.96
N ALA A 63 -43.25 -67.04 -14.24
CA ALA A 63 -42.22 -66.11 -14.72
C ALA A 63 -42.57 -64.64 -14.46
N VAL A 64 -43.83 -64.26 -14.68
CA VAL A 64 -44.33 -62.89 -14.40
C VAL A 64 -44.30 -62.60 -12.90
N ASN A 65 -44.74 -63.56 -12.07
CA ASN A 65 -44.74 -63.42 -10.61
C ASN A 65 -43.31 -63.30 -10.03
N GLU A 66 -42.32 -63.95 -10.65
CA GLU A 66 -40.92 -63.83 -10.23
C GLU A 66 -40.25 -62.54 -10.78
N ALA A 67 -40.53 -62.17 -12.02
CA ALA A 67 -39.88 -61.05 -12.69
C ALA A 67 -40.41 -59.69 -12.23
N ASN A 68 -41.72 -59.55 -12.03
CA ASN A 68 -42.33 -58.25 -11.71
C ASN A 68 -41.75 -57.63 -10.42
N PRO A 69 -41.63 -58.35 -9.28
CA PRO A 69 -41.04 -57.77 -8.07
C PRO A 69 -39.58 -57.35 -8.25
N ARG A 70 -38.81 -58.08 -9.06
CA ARG A 70 -37.42 -57.71 -9.38
C ARG A 70 -37.35 -56.44 -10.22
N ILE A 71 -38.22 -56.31 -11.21
CA ILE A 71 -38.32 -55.12 -12.06
C ILE A 71 -38.73 -53.91 -11.22
N GLU A 72 -39.73 -54.05 -10.35
CA GLU A 72 -40.16 -53.00 -9.40
C GLU A 72 -39.01 -52.59 -8.48
N GLY A 73 -38.28 -53.55 -7.92
CA GLY A 73 -37.11 -53.28 -7.07
C GLY A 73 -36.00 -52.53 -7.81
N LEU A 74 -35.72 -52.91 -9.06
CA LEU A 74 -34.73 -52.21 -9.90
C LEU A 74 -35.19 -50.80 -10.29
N MET A 75 -36.48 -50.59 -10.57
CA MET A 75 -37.02 -49.25 -10.84
C MET A 75 -36.92 -48.34 -9.61
N ALA A 76 -37.20 -48.86 -8.42
CA ALA A 76 -37.03 -48.12 -7.17
C ALA A 76 -35.56 -47.74 -6.93
N GLN A 77 -34.63 -48.69 -7.09
CA GLN A 77 -33.19 -48.42 -6.95
C GLN A 77 -32.67 -47.41 -7.97
N LYS A 78 -33.11 -47.51 -9.24
CA LYS A 78 -32.77 -46.56 -10.29
C LYS A 78 -33.21 -45.15 -9.91
N THR A 79 -34.44 -45.01 -9.43
CA THR A 79 -35.00 -43.71 -9.01
C THR A 79 -34.18 -43.10 -7.86
N GLN A 80 -33.86 -43.90 -6.84
CA GLN A 80 -33.02 -43.45 -5.72
C GLN A 80 -31.61 -43.01 -6.18
N LEU A 81 -31.02 -43.73 -7.15
CA LEU A 81 -29.70 -43.39 -7.66
C LEU A 81 -29.74 -42.09 -8.46
N GLU A 82 -30.78 -41.88 -9.28
CA GLU A 82 -31.00 -40.64 -10.03
C GLU A 82 -31.18 -39.44 -9.09
N GLU A 83 -31.92 -39.59 -7.99
CA GLU A 83 -32.06 -38.56 -6.95
C GLU A 83 -30.71 -38.25 -6.29
N ARG A 84 -29.95 -39.26 -5.89
CA ARG A 84 -28.62 -39.07 -5.27
C ARG A 84 -27.64 -38.37 -6.21
N VAL A 85 -27.64 -38.72 -7.50
CA VAL A 85 -26.79 -38.06 -8.50
C VAL A 85 -27.19 -36.60 -8.65
N ARG A 86 -28.49 -36.30 -8.65
CA ARG A 86 -28.99 -34.92 -8.71
C ARG A 86 -28.57 -34.11 -7.48
N GLU A 87 -28.75 -34.64 -6.28
CA GLU A 87 -28.33 -34.00 -5.03
C GLU A 87 -26.81 -33.73 -5.02
N GLN A 88 -26.01 -34.70 -5.46
CA GLN A 88 -24.57 -34.54 -5.56
C GLN A 88 -24.18 -33.47 -6.57
N GLN A 89 -24.86 -33.40 -7.72
CA GLN A 89 -24.62 -32.38 -8.72
C GLN A 89 -24.91 -30.97 -8.18
N GLU A 90 -26.03 -30.81 -7.48
CA GLU A 90 -26.39 -29.54 -6.83
C GLU A 90 -25.36 -29.15 -5.76
N LEU A 91 -24.85 -30.11 -4.98
CA LEU A 91 -23.79 -29.85 -3.99
C LEU A 91 -22.46 -29.46 -4.65
N ILE A 92 -22.06 -30.13 -5.74
CA ILE A 92 -20.84 -29.80 -6.49
C ILE A 92 -20.93 -28.37 -7.01
N GLU A 93 -22.05 -27.99 -7.62
CA GLU A 93 -22.26 -26.62 -8.11
C GLU A 93 -22.18 -25.58 -6.98
N GLN A 94 -22.73 -25.89 -5.80
CA GLN A 94 -22.62 -25.00 -4.63
C GLN A 94 -21.16 -24.87 -4.15
N LEU A 95 -20.41 -25.97 -4.12
CA LEU A 95 -19.01 -25.97 -3.72
C LEU A 95 -18.14 -25.21 -4.73
N GLU A 96 -18.34 -25.40 -6.02
CA GLU A 96 -17.63 -24.67 -7.08
C GLU A 96 -17.87 -23.16 -6.96
N ARG A 97 -19.13 -22.74 -6.72
CA ARG A 97 -19.46 -21.32 -6.46
C ARG A 97 -18.74 -20.79 -5.22
N LYS A 98 -18.70 -21.55 -4.13
CA LYS A 98 -17.98 -21.16 -2.90
C LYS A 98 -16.47 -21.04 -3.13
N VAL A 99 -15.87 -22.00 -3.85
CA VAL A 99 -14.44 -21.96 -4.20
C VAL A 99 -14.13 -20.75 -5.08
N ALA A 100 -14.97 -20.46 -6.08
CA ALA A 100 -14.82 -19.28 -6.93
C ALA A 100 -14.91 -17.97 -6.12
N ALA A 101 -15.85 -17.87 -5.18
CA ALA A 101 -15.99 -16.71 -4.29
C ALA A 101 -14.76 -16.53 -3.39
N LEU A 102 -14.27 -17.61 -2.77
CA LEU A 102 -13.05 -17.58 -1.94
C LEU A 102 -11.81 -17.23 -2.76
N ALA A 103 -11.70 -17.72 -3.99
CA ALA A 103 -10.59 -17.39 -4.87
C ALA A 103 -10.60 -15.91 -5.28
N GLU A 104 -11.77 -15.33 -5.48
CA GLU A 104 -11.94 -13.89 -5.73
C GLU A 104 -11.60 -13.06 -4.49
N GLU A 105 -12.05 -13.48 -3.31
CA GLU A 105 -11.71 -12.83 -2.04
C GLU A 105 -10.20 -12.85 -1.77
N ASN A 106 -9.55 -14.00 -1.94
CA ASN A 106 -8.09 -14.12 -1.81
C ASN A 106 -7.34 -13.22 -2.79
N ARG A 107 -7.82 -13.09 -4.04
CA ARG A 107 -7.24 -12.14 -5.00
C ARG A 107 -7.37 -10.69 -4.54
N ARG A 108 -8.52 -10.31 -3.96
CA ARG A 108 -8.73 -8.97 -3.39
C ARG A 108 -7.84 -8.70 -2.17
N LEU A 109 -7.71 -9.68 -1.27
CA LEU A 109 -6.84 -9.58 -0.10
C LEU A 109 -5.37 -9.47 -0.51
N ALA A 110 -4.92 -10.24 -1.51
CA ALA A 110 -3.57 -10.14 -2.05
C ALA A 110 -3.30 -8.74 -2.65
N ALA A 111 -4.26 -8.18 -3.40
CA ALA A 111 -4.15 -6.84 -3.94
C ALA A 111 -4.13 -5.75 -2.85
N ALA A 112 -4.97 -5.90 -1.80
CA ALA A 112 -4.98 -4.99 -0.65
C ALA A 112 -3.64 -5.04 0.11
N ASN A 113 -3.13 -6.24 0.39
CA ASN A 113 -1.83 -6.42 1.05
C ASN A 113 -0.69 -5.82 0.22
N GLY A 114 -0.71 -5.95 -1.11
CA GLY A 114 0.27 -5.31 -1.98
C GLY A 114 0.25 -3.78 -1.89
N ARG A 115 -0.94 -3.17 -1.76
CA ARG A 115 -1.08 -1.71 -1.56
C ARG A 115 -0.56 -1.28 -0.19
N THR A 116 -0.89 -2.03 0.86
CA THR A 116 -0.38 -1.75 2.22
C THR A 116 1.13 -1.84 2.25
N ALA A 117 1.72 -2.90 1.71
CA ALA A 117 3.18 -3.06 1.62
C ALA A 117 3.85 -1.90 0.85
N SER A 118 3.23 -1.44 -0.23
CA SER A 118 3.73 -0.27 -0.99
C SER A 118 3.65 1.02 -0.16
N THR A 119 2.58 1.19 0.62
CA THR A 119 2.38 2.34 1.50
C THR A 119 3.40 2.33 2.64
N ASP A 120 3.64 1.17 3.24
CA ASP A 120 4.65 0.98 4.29
C ASP A 120 6.06 1.27 3.77
N ALA A 121 6.40 0.79 2.57
CA ALA A 121 7.69 1.09 1.93
C ALA A 121 7.88 2.60 1.71
N ASN A 122 6.86 3.30 1.21
CA ASN A 122 6.88 4.76 1.03
C ASN A 122 7.04 5.48 2.39
N MET A 123 6.36 5.02 3.43
CA MET A 123 6.46 5.60 4.77
C MET A 123 7.85 5.40 5.37
N GLN A 124 8.45 4.22 5.19
CA GLN A 124 9.82 3.94 5.62
C GLN A 124 10.83 4.86 4.90
N GLN A 125 10.66 5.09 3.60
CA GLN A 125 11.48 6.03 2.84
C GLN A 125 11.33 7.46 3.37
N LEU A 126 10.10 7.92 3.64
CA LEU A 126 9.84 9.24 4.22
C LEU A 126 10.49 9.40 5.60
N VAL A 127 10.37 8.40 6.46
CA VAL A 127 11.01 8.41 7.78
C VAL A 127 12.54 8.45 7.65
N ALA A 128 13.11 7.71 6.71
CA ALA A 128 14.55 7.75 6.45
C ALA A 128 15.00 9.14 5.96
N SER A 129 14.26 9.76 5.04
CA SER A 129 14.58 11.11 4.55
C SER A 129 14.44 12.16 5.66
N LEU A 130 13.42 12.06 6.50
CA LEU A 130 13.23 12.98 7.62
C LEU A 130 14.33 12.84 8.68
N LYS A 131 14.77 11.62 8.96
CA LYS A 131 15.92 11.38 9.85
C LYS A 131 17.20 11.98 9.28
N ALA A 132 17.45 11.82 7.99
CA ALA A 132 18.61 12.42 7.33
C ALA A 132 18.57 13.96 7.38
N ALA A 133 17.42 14.56 7.07
CA ALA A 133 17.25 16.02 7.13
C ALA A 133 17.42 16.55 8.56
N ASN A 134 16.87 15.86 9.58
CA ASN A 134 17.06 16.25 10.97
C ASN A 134 18.53 16.15 11.40
N ALA A 135 19.27 15.13 10.96
CA ALA A 135 20.70 15.01 11.24
C ALA A 135 21.49 16.16 10.60
N GLN A 136 21.16 16.55 9.37
CA GLN A 136 21.78 17.70 8.70
C GLN A 136 21.48 19.02 9.42
N LEU A 137 20.24 19.25 9.84
CA LEU A 137 19.86 20.44 10.60
C LEU A 137 20.58 20.50 11.95
N MET A 138 20.71 19.37 12.66
CA MET A 138 21.48 19.31 13.90
C MET A 138 22.94 19.69 13.69
N GLU A 139 23.56 19.23 12.60
CA GLU A 139 24.94 19.61 12.30
C GLU A 139 25.07 21.09 11.95
N GLN A 140 24.15 21.64 11.16
CA GLN A 140 24.14 23.09 10.85
C GLN A 140 23.98 23.95 12.11
N VAL A 141 23.10 23.55 13.04
CA VAL A 141 22.90 24.27 14.30
C VAL A 141 24.18 24.23 15.14
N LYS A 142 24.86 23.09 15.18
CA LYS A 142 26.13 22.95 15.91
C LYS A 142 27.25 23.78 15.30
N GLU A 143 27.35 23.81 13.98
CA GLU A 143 28.31 24.66 13.27
C GLU A 143 28.04 26.14 13.55
N LEU A 144 26.77 26.58 13.46
CA LEU A 144 26.38 27.96 13.76
C LEU A 144 26.69 28.34 15.21
N ASP A 145 26.43 27.45 16.17
CA ASP A 145 26.75 27.69 17.58
C ASP A 145 28.26 27.87 17.79
N THR A 146 29.06 27.05 17.11
CA THR A 146 30.53 27.16 17.15
C THR A 146 30.98 28.50 16.57
N GLN A 147 30.43 28.91 15.42
CA GLN A 147 30.75 30.19 14.80
C GLN A 147 30.38 31.38 15.70
N LEU A 148 29.21 31.33 16.34
CA LEU A 148 28.79 32.38 17.28
C LEU A 148 29.70 32.46 18.50
N GLN A 149 30.11 31.31 19.05
CA GLN A 149 31.07 31.26 20.15
C GLN A 149 32.42 31.86 19.76
N ASP A 150 32.92 31.53 18.58
CA ASP A 150 34.20 32.05 18.09
C ASP A 150 34.13 33.56 17.83
N GLN A 151 33.06 34.05 17.19
CA GLN A 151 32.83 35.50 17.03
C GLN A 151 32.76 36.23 18.38
N THR A 152 32.09 35.62 19.37
CA THR A 152 31.99 36.21 20.71
C THR A 152 33.37 36.30 21.36
N ARG A 153 34.20 35.26 21.26
CA ARG A 153 35.58 35.26 21.79
C ARG A 153 36.46 36.30 21.10
N GLU A 154 36.32 36.46 19.79
CA GLU A 154 37.05 37.50 19.04
C GLU A 154 36.65 38.89 19.50
N LEU A 155 35.34 39.15 19.67
CA LEU A 155 34.83 40.41 20.18
C LEU A 155 35.32 40.70 21.61
N ASP A 156 35.32 39.70 22.50
CA ASP A 156 35.87 39.84 23.84
C ASP A 156 37.36 40.22 23.81
N GLY A 157 38.13 39.62 22.89
CA GLY A 157 39.53 39.97 22.66
C GLY A 157 39.72 41.42 22.22
N VAL A 158 38.92 41.88 21.25
CA VAL A 158 38.93 43.27 20.77
C VAL A 158 38.55 44.24 21.89
N MET A 159 37.51 43.94 22.66
CA MET A 159 37.05 44.78 23.77
C MET A 159 38.10 44.85 24.90
N ALA A 160 38.79 43.74 25.19
CA ALA A 160 39.89 43.74 26.14
C ALA A 160 41.07 44.61 25.67
N GLN A 161 41.43 44.57 24.38
CA GLN A 161 42.47 45.44 23.83
C GLN A 161 42.05 46.91 23.85
N TYR A 162 40.81 47.20 23.44
CA TYR A 162 40.25 48.55 23.52
C TYR A 162 40.28 49.10 24.96
N GLY A 163 39.89 48.29 25.95
CA GLY A 163 39.98 48.65 27.36
C GLY A 163 41.39 48.99 27.81
N LYS A 164 42.40 48.20 27.41
CA LYS A 164 43.82 48.49 27.69
C LYS A 164 44.27 49.81 27.06
N SER A 165 43.90 50.04 25.80
CA SER A 165 44.23 51.30 25.09
C SER A 165 43.59 52.50 25.76
N ILE A 166 42.34 52.42 26.23
CA ILE A 166 41.69 53.51 26.98
C ILE A 166 42.46 53.85 28.26
N VAL A 167 42.90 52.83 29.02
CA VAL A 167 43.67 53.06 30.26
C VAL A 167 44.97 53.79 29.94
N PHE A 168 45.70 53.36 28.91
CA PHE A 168 46.92 54.02 28.46
C PHE A 168 46.68 55.46 27.99
N ILE A 169 45.69 55.67 27.12
CA ILE A 169 45.31 57.01 26.61
C ILE A 169 44.95 57.94 27.76
N ASN A 170 44.20 57.47 28.76
CA ASN A 170 43.83 58.27 29.93
C ASN A 170 45.05 58.65 30.77
N ALA A 171 46.00 57.73 30.96
CA ALA A 171 47.24 58.01 31.68
C ALA A 171 48.06 59.07 30.95
N VAL A 172 48.29 58.90 29.63
CA VAL A 172 49.00 59.87 28.79
C VAL A 172 48.31 61.23 28.81
N ARG A 173 46.99 61.26 28.62
CA ARG A 173 46.20 62.51 28.68
C ARG A 173 46.41 63.22 30.00
N THR A 174 46.27 62.51 31.13
CA THR A 174 46.41 63.10 32.46
C THR A 174 47.81 63.66 32.68
N THR A 175 48.85 62.93 32.25
CA THR A 175 50.23 63.43 32.32
C THR A 175 50.43 64.69 31.47
N LEU A 176 49.92 64.71 30.24
CA LEU A 176 50.00 65.88 29.37
C LEU A 176 49.19 67.07 29.91
N GLU A 177 48.00 66.82 30.48
CA GLU A 177 47.20 67.83 31.18
C GLU A 177 48.02 68.49 32.29
N HIS A 178 48.73 67.71 33.11
CA HIS A 178 49.61 68.25 34.14
C HIS A 178 50.76 69.08 33.55
N LEU A 179 51.48 68.53 32.56
CA LEU A 179 52.64 69.20 31.95
C LEU A 179 52.27 70.48 31.19
N THR A 180 51.02 70.58 30.71
CA THR A 180 50.54 71.72 29.91
C THR A 180 49.56 72.62 30.67
N SER A 181 49.34 72.38 31.97
CA SER A 181 48.40 73.16 32.79
C SER A 181 48.90 74.58 33.11
N GLU A 182 50.20 74.73 33.34
CA GLU A 182 50.81 76.01 33.72
C GLU A 182 51.12 76.90 32.49
N ARG A 183 51.23 78.20 32.73
CA ARG A 183 51.66 79.17 31.71
C ARG A 183 53.16 79.40 31.82
N SER A 184 53.94 78.38 31.44
CA SER A 184 55.40 78.43 31.41
C SER A 184 55.95 78.21 29.98
N PRO A 185 57.17 78.68 29.68
CA PRO A 185 57.82 78.40 28.39
C PRO A 185 57.95 76.89 28.09
N GLN A 186 58.17 76.07 29.13
CA GLN A 186 58.26 74.62 29.01
C GLN A 186 56.91 73.99 28.68
N ALA A 187 55.83 74.44 29.32
CA ALA A 187 54.48 73.99 29.01
C ALA A 187 54.09 74.36 27.56
N GLN A 188 54.49 75.56 27.10
CA GLN A 188 54.27 75.98 25.71
C GLN A 188 55.00 75.09 24.70
N TYR A 189 56.28 74.78 24.95
CA TYR A 189 57.04 73.85 24.11
C TYR A 189 56.39 72.47 24.02
N VAL A 190 55.88 71.93 25.14
CA VAL A 190 55.17 70.64 25.14
C VAL A 190 53.87 70.69 24.36
N ARG A 191 53.10 71.79 24.41
CA ARG A 191 51.88 71.96 23.62
C ARG A 191 52.17 71.98 22.12
N GLU A 192 53.20 72.72 21.70
CA GLU A 192 53.63 72.82 20.30
C GLU A 192 54.12 71.48 19.76
N LEU A 193 54.99 70.79 20.52
CA LEU A 193 55.49 69.46 20.16
C LEU A 193 54.37 68.43 20.02
N PHE A 194 53.38 68.48 20.93
CA PHE A 194 52.20 67.62 20.83
C PHE A 194 51.37 67.94 19.58
N ALA A 195 51.11 69.21 19.29
CA ALA A 195 50.29 69.62 18.15
C ALA A 195 50.93 69.19 16.81
N GLU A 196 52.25 69.32 16.68
CA GLU A 196 53.01 68.83 15.53
C GLU A 196 52.90 67.30 15.40
N SER A 197 53.22 66.56 16.46
CA SER A 197 53.15 65.09 16.48
C SER A 197 51.73 64.58 16.21
N TYR A 198 50.71 65.27 16.74
CA TYR A 198 49.30 64.96 16.53
C TYR A 198 48.89 65.16 15.07
N GLY A 199 49.29 66.28 14.45
CA GLY A 199 48.99 66.58 13.05
C GLY A 199 49.60 65.55 12.10
N GLU A 200 50.83 65.09 12.37
CA GLU A 200 51.47 64.01 11.62
C GLU A 200 50.70 62.69 11.73
N GLN A 201 50.34 62.28 12.95
CA GLN A 201 49.60 61.04 13.19
C GLN A 201 48.19 61.05 12.58
N VAL A 202 47.48 62.19 12.64
CA VAL A 202 46.17 62.34 11.98
C VAL A 202 46.32 62.26 10.45
N SER A 203 47.34 62.89 9.88
CA SER A 203 47.60 62.86 8.44
C SER A 203 47.92 61.45 7.95
N GLU A 204 48.75 60.72 8.71
CA GLU A 204 49.06 59.32 8.44
C GLU A 204 47.81 58.44 8.55
N ALA A 205 47.02 58.59 9.61
CA ALA A 205 45.81 57.81 9.81
C ALA A 205 44.71 58.11 8.77
N LEU A 206 44.61 59.34 8.26
CA LEU A 206 43.72 59.70 7.15
C LEU A 206 44.20 59.08 5.83
N ARG A 207 45.51 59.10 5.58
CA ARG A 207 46.12 58.49 4.38
C ARG A 207 45.94 56.98 4.35
N GLU A 208 46.10 56.32 5.50
CA GLU A 208 45.91 54.87 5.64
C GLU A 208 44.44 54.47 5.80
N GLY A 209 43.55 55.44 5.99
CA GLY A 209 42.10 55.21 6.08
C GLY A 209 41.63 54.65 7.42
N TYR A 210 42.46 54.68 8.47
CA TYR A 210 42.05 54.28 9.83
C TYR A 210 41.03 55.24 10.44
N ILE A 211 41.09 56.52 10.06
CA ILE A 211 40.11 57.53 10.44
C ILE A 211 39.55 58.21 9.20
N LYS A 212 38.29 58.66 9.28
CA LYS A 212 37.61 59.37 8.19
C LYS A 212 37.70 60.89 8.31
N ALA A 213 37.97 61.38 9.51
CA ALA A 213 38.13 62.78 9.83
C ALA A 213 39.08 62.91 11.04
N PRO A 214 39.73 64.08 11.22
CA PRO A 214 40.46 64.41 12.45
C PRO A 214 39.60 64.20 13.72
N LEU A 215 40.23 63.81 14.83
CA LEU A 215 39.50 63.37 16.03
C LEU A 215 38.73 64.53 16.70
N GLU A 216 39.17 65.77 16.54
CA GLU A 216 38.46 66.97 16.98
C GLU A 216 37.11 67.16 16.28
N ASN A 217 36.97 66.64 15.05
CA ASN A 217 35.77 66.75 14.22
C ASN A 217 34.92 65.47 14.20
N ASP A 218 35.36 64.40 14.88
CA ASP A 218 34.65 63.13 14.92
C ASP A 218 33.60 63.10 16.05
N SER A 219 32.32 63.11 15.65
CA SER A 219 31.19 63.06 16.58
C SER A 219 31.05 61.75 17.36
N ALA A 220 31.54 60.62 16.82
CA ALA A 220 31.53 59.35 17.52
C ALA A 220 32.63 59.32 18.59
N PHE A 221 33.81 59.84 18.27
CA PHE A 221 34.90 59.99 19.21
C PHE A 221 34.53 60.92 20.38
N ALA A 222 33.89 62.06 20.10
CA ALA A 222 33.41 62.99 21.12
C ALA A 222 32.41 62.34 22.10
N LYS A 223 31.58 61.40 21.64
CA LYS A 223 30.63 60.66 22.49
C LYS A 223 31.32 59.55 23.31
N GLN A 224 32.28 58.85 22.71
CA GLN A 224 32.96 57.72 23.36
C GLN A 224 34.00 58.18 24.39
N LEU A 225 34.74 59.25 24.12
CA LEU A 225 35.83 59.76 24.97
C LEU A 225 35.71 61.29 25.18
N PRO A 226 34.66 61.76 25.87
CA PRO A 226 34.34 63.19 25.96
C PRO A 226 35.45 64.03 26.61
N ARG A 227 36.10 63.51 27.67
CA ARG A 227 37.20 64.22 28.35
C ARG A 227 38.44 64.36 27.48
N THR A 228 38.78 63.31 26.72
CA THR A 228 39.92 63.33 25.80
C THR A 228 39.67 64.28 24.64
N HIS A 229 38.44 64.31 24.11
CA HIS A 229 38.04 65.25 23.07
C HIS A 229 38.09 66.71 23.55
N GLN A 230 37.64 66.99 24.77
CA GLN A 230 37.75 68.32 25.38
C GLN A 230 39.19 68.76 25.57
N PHE A 231 40.04 67.89 26.13
CA PHE A 231 41.47 68.16 26.30
C PHE A 231 42.16 68.47 24.96
N LEU A 232 41.88 67.68 23.93
CA LEU A 232 42.45 67.87 22.59
C LEU A 232 42.11 69.27 22.04
N ASN A 233 40.83 69.66 22.11
CA ASN A 233 40.39 70.97 21.63
C ASN A 233 41.00 72.13 22.44
N ASP A 234 41.08 71.99 23.77
CA ASP A 234 41.71 72.99 24.63
C ASP A 234 43.20 73.17 24.31
N LEU A 235 43.92 72.06 24.14
CA LEU A 235 45.35 72.09 23.85
C LEU A 235 45.65 72.65 22.46
N LEU A 236 44.91 72.24 21.42
CA LEU A 236 45.06 72.78 20.06
C LEU A 236 44.70 74.27 19.99
N SER A 237 43.66 74.71 20.71
CA SER A 237 43.27 76.13 20.74
C SER A 237 44.30 77.01 21.46
N LYS A 238 44.97 76.49 22.50
CA LYS A 238 46.04 77.19 23.24
C LYS A 238 47.34 77.34 22.44
N VAL A 239 47.63 76.42 21.52
CA VAL A 239 48.74 76.57 20.55
C VAL A 239 48.41 77.62 19.49
N ALA A 240 47.14 77.73 19.09
CA ALA A 240 46.69 78.75 18.14
C ALA A 240 46.58 80.17 18.75
N ALA A 241 46.62 80.30 20.09
CA ALA A 241 46.56 81.59 20.77
C ALA A 241 47.95 82.26 20.81
N PRO A 242 48.11 83.52 20.36
CA PRO A 242 49.38 84.22 20.43
C PRO A 242 49.83 84.42 21.89
N PRO A 243 51.14 84.40 22.19
CA PRO A 243 51.65 84.69 23.52
C PRO A 243 51.17 86.07 23.96
N ALA A 244 50.55 86.17 25.15
CA ALA A 244 50.20 87.46 25.72
C ALA A 244 51.48 88.28 25.90
N GLU A 245 51.46 89.50 25.40
CA GLU A 245 52.52 90.48 25.56
C GLU A 245 52.87 90.63 27.06
N PRO A 246 54.15 90.73 27.41
CA PRO A 246 54.55 90.91 28.80
C PRO A 246 53.95 92.22 29.33
N GLU A 247 53.36 92.15 30.52
CA GLU A 247 52.88 93.30 31.29
C GLU A 247 53.95 94.39 31.27
N GLN A 248 53.62 95.51 30.62
CA GLN A 248 54.49 96.67 30.62
C GLN A 248 54.51 97.23 32.04
N ASP A 249 55.71 97.20 32.59
CA ASP A 249 56.18 97.79 33.83
C ASP A 249 55.77 99.28 33.87
N GLU A 250 54.60 99.58 34.44
CA GLU A 250 54.24 100.94 34.81
C GLU A 250 54.98 101.29 36.10
N SER A 251 56.09 102.04 35.98
CA SER A 251 56.48 103.16 36.86
C SER A 251 57.91 103.64 36.56
N PRO A 252 58.33 104.89 36.92
CA PRO A 252 57.54 106.05 37.39
C PRO A 252 57.98 107.43 36.82
N SER A 253 57.24 108.47 37.23
CA SER A 253 57.67 109.87 37.53
C SER A 253 57.37 110.97 36.49
N PRO A 254 57.20 112.25 36.90
CA PRO A 254 57.26 112.84 38.24
C PRO A 254 55.92 113.36 38.80
#